data_AF-A0A0G4H686-F1
#
_entry.id   AF-A0A0G4H686-F1
#
_cell.length_a   1.000
_cell.length_b   1.000
_cell.length_c   1.000
_cell.angle_alpha   90.00
_cell.angle_beta   90.00
_cell.angle_gamma   90.00
#
_symmetry.space_group_name_H-M   'P 1'
#
loop_
_entity.id
_entity.type
_entity.pdbx_description
1 polymer ?
#
loop_
_entity_poly.entity_id
_entity_poly.type
_entity_poly.pdbx_seq_one_letter_code
_entity_poly.pdbx_strand_id
1 'polypeptide(L)'
;RKSVFHPRHRPIVVADDSHVPEAECSHFAEDPDLDVGRVAERGRCGRLRDAVVNAVEGADHTEPLMSGGQGGQTRQQRLQKALPLEILPARHCWFSPDVFWSVERVPLASLSAGDFFYRFVKRRMPVVLTDALSSEFKGLQRWTNSYLRRRAGDSSVDVEYRRNVFDHFGEGRKVKMAFGAFLDELDNGREDLYLTTQTIDETDTGPVSLTGHPVSALLADVPLRPKLFGHLLPYQYNMWMGQSRAGTTSGLHHDFHDNLYVLLRGRKVFRLYSPDKAHQLDTTGNVSVIHPNGLICYEKGIREDGAPRAAVHQWKLGRVCQRHSDLQRTASQHGCEDSRRDAAIQEADDEVEALLDAALDGHDDAADDFDTLTAEEDEPASSTQDKDGSRPPQVVPEGERPPSFCRHNTVDRHLPPAPGLTDNPDPIWQQYHQVTVKAGEMLHLPASWFHEVISCDDAGGEEERSADRPGHMALNYWFYPPSSDGTADEPYEDFFWADHVRPLLDELDKRAGRPRDGADVKTRKRSVASGYC
;
A
#
# COMPACT_ATOMS: atom_id res chain seq x y z
N ARG A 1 40.16 26.59 -54.64
CA ARG A 1 39.97 28.01 -54.26
C ARG A 1 40.11 28.05 -52.74
N LYS A 2 41.24 28.52 -52.16
CA LYS A 2 41.41 29.85 -51.49
C LYS A 2 40.19 30.21 -50.60
N SER A 3 40.28 30.54 -49.30
CA SER A 3 41.39 30.97 -48.39
C SER A 3 40.92 30.76 -46.91
N VAL A 4 41.72 30.42 -45.88
CA VAL A 4 42.79 31.18 -45.16
C VAL A 4 42.21 32.43 -44.44
N PHE A 5 42.37 32.70 -43.13
CA PHE A 5 43.46 32.42 -42.15
C PHE A 5 42.99 32.21 -40.65
N HIS A 6 43.95 32.05 -39.72
CA HIS A 6 43.95 32.27 -38.25
C HIS A 6 45.24 33.11 -37.96
N PRO A 7 45.40 33.97 -36.91
CA PRO A 7 45.75 33.47 -35.55
C PRO A 7 45.58 34.40 -34.29
N ARG A 8 45.50 33.74 -33.10
CA ARG A 8 46.11 33.96 -31.75
C ARG A 8 46.61 35.33 -31.16
N HIS A 9 46.44 35.40 -29.80
CA HIS A 9 47.32 35.93 -28.71
C HIS A 9 47.23 37.39 -28.15
N ARG A 10 46.69 37.53 -26.91
CA ARG A 10 47.26 38.06 -25.61
C ARG A 10 47.99 39.45 -25.54
N PRO A 11 48.17 40.08 -24.34
CA PRO A 11 47.27 40.42 -23.18
C PRO A 11 47.48 41.90 -22.65
N ILE A 12 47.16 42.21 -21.36
CA ILE A 12 47.77 43.25 -20.44
C ILE A 12 47.01 44.59 -20.07
N VAL A 13 46.66 44.70 -18.75
CA VAL A 13 46.70 45.85 -17.78
C VAL A 13 45.57 46.91 -17.58
N VAL A 14 44.98 46.84 -16.36
CA VAL A 14 44.66 47.83 -15.28
C VAL A 14 44.25 49.30 -15.55
N ALA A 15 43.07 49.66 -15.02
CA ALA A 15 42.72 50.81 -14.14
C ALA A 15 41.26 50.51 -13.68
N ASP A 16 40.86 50.32 -12.42
CA ASP A 16 40.97 51.15 -11.21
C ASP A 16 40.48 52.59 -11.40
N ASP A 17 39.23 52.85 -10.99
CA ASP A 17 38.89 54.09 -10.31
C ASP A 17 37.63 53.95 -9.45
N SER A 18 37.64 54.62 -8.30
CA SER A 18 36.65 54.53 -7.24
C SER A 18 35.52 55.56 -7.40
N HIS A 19 34.31 55.26 -6.90
CA HIS A 19 33.57 56.18 -6.01
C HIS A 19 32.34 55.54 -5.36
N VAL A 20 32.21 55.79 -4.06
CA VAL A 20 31.02 55.56 -3.22
C VAL A 20 30.36 56.94 -2.98
N PRO A 21 29.05 57.00 -2.75
CA PRO A 21 28.59 57.79 -1.61
C PRO A 21 27.52 57.08 -0.76
N GLU A 22 27.82 56.93 0.52
CA GLU A 22 26.86 57.06 1.63
C GLU A 22 26.40 58.54 1.68
N ALA A 23 25.30 58.97 2.29
CA ALA A 23 24.20 58.34 3.04
C ALA A 23 22.95 59.25 2.88
N GLU A 24 21.80 58.87 3.45
CA GLU A 24 21.17 59.67 4.53
C GLU A 24 19.89 59.00 5.02
N CYS A 25 19.77 58.85 6.35
CA CYS A 25 18.52 58.54 7.02
C CYS A 25 17.81 59.84 7.41
N SER A 26 16.51 59.92 7.18
CA SER A 26 15.64 60.88 7.87
C SER A 26 14.36 60.19 8.34
N HIS A 27 14.15 60.15 9.65
CA HIS A 27 12.87 59.79 10.26
C HIS A 27 11.80 60.80 9.88
N PHE A 28 10.54 60.37 9.73
CA PHE A 28 9.40 61.11 10.26
C PHE A 28 8.16 60.22 10.48
N ALA A 29 7.57 60.40 11.67
CA ALA A 29 6.19 60.11 12.08
C ALA A 29 5.60 58.69 11.91
N GLU A 30 5.25 58.09 13.04
CA GLU A 30 4.26 57.03 13.18
C GLU A 30 2.84 57.61 13.03
N ASP A 31 1.91 56.84 12.48
CA ASP A 31 0.47 57.14 12.49
C ASP A 31 -0.28 55.87 12.97
N PRO A 32 -0.79 55.84 14.23
CA PRO A 32 -1.17 54.59 14.90
C PRO A 32 -2.68 54.31 14.85
N ASP A 33 -3.25 54.11 13.66
CA ASP A 33 -4.64 53.67 13.50
C ASP A 33 -4.87 53.00 12.13
N LEU A 34 -4.47 51.72 11.96
CA LEU A 34 -4.92 50.85 10.84
C LEU A 34 -4.45 49.36 10.90
N ASP A 35 -4.41 48.71 12.08
CA ASP A 35 -4.11 47.25 12.14
C ASP A 35 -4.90 46.45 13.18
N VAL A 36 -6.19 46.25 12.91
CA VAL A 36 -7.06 45.30 13.65
C VAL A 36 -7.68 44.25 12.70
N GLY A 37 -7.42 44.35 11.38
CA GLY A 37 -8.05 43.49 10.37
C GLY A 37 -7.20 42.29 9.90
N ARG A 38 -5.87 42.32 9.99
CA ARG A 38 -4.99 41.36 9.30
C ARG A 38 -4.50 40.17 10.13
N VAL A 39 -4.74 40.15 11.44
CA VAL A 39 -4.27 39.09 12.33
C VAL A 39 -5.29 37.95 12.51
N ALA A 40 -6.59 38.21 12.30
CA ALA A 40 -7.65 37.25 12.58
C ALA A 40 -7.69 36.03 11.63
N GLU A 41 -7.34 36.20 10.35
CA GLU A 41 -7.62 35.18 9.31
C GLU A 41 -6.53 34.11 9.18
N ARG A 42 -5.27 34.43 9.52
CA ARG A 42 -4.21 33.40 9.63
C ARG A 42 -4.49 32.36 10.72
N GLY A 43 -5.41 32.65 11.64
CA GLY A 43 -5.78 31.75 12.73
C GLY A 43 -6.83 30.69 12.39
N ARG A 44 -7.63 30.81 11.31
CA ARG A 44 -8.70 29.82 11.03
C ARG A 44 -8.14 28.49 10.49
N CYS A 45 -7.47 28.49 9.34
CA CYS A 45 -6.88 27.26 8.77
C CYS A 45 -5.86 26.58 9.71
N GLY A 46 -5.10 27.34 10.50
CA GLY A 46 -4.18 26.77 11.50
C GLY A 46 -4.94 26.02 12.60
N ARG A 47 -5.85 26.72 13.31
CA ARG A 47 -6.63 26.12 14.40
C ARG A 47 -7.57 25.01 13.93
N LEU A 48 -8.06 25.04 12.68
CA LEU A 48 -8.84 23.96 12.08
C LEU A 48 -8.00 22.72 11.78
N ARG A 49 -6.76 22.89 11.28
CA ARG A 49 -5.82 21.77 11.13
C ARG A 49 -5.51 21.13 12.48
N ASP A 50 -5.26 21.94 13.50
CA ASP A 50 -4.96 21.46 14.85
C ASP A 50 -6.20 20.84 15.51
N ALA A 51 -7.42 21.34 15.25
CA ALA A 51 -8.67 20.73 15.73
C ALA A 51 -8.90 19.34 15.12
N VAL A 52 -8.62 19.14 13.83
CA VAL A 52 -8.72 17.82 13.18
C VAL A 52 -7.65 16.85 13.73
N VAL A 53 -6.42 17.31 14.00
CA VAL A 53 -5.39 16.48 14.64
C VAL A 53 -5.82 16.07 16.05
N ASN A 54 -6.27 17.01 16.88
CA ASN A 54 -6.72 16.71 18.25
C ASN A 54 -7.97 15.82 18.30
N ALA A 55 -8.90 15.94 17.33
CA ALA A 55 -10.06 15.05 17.23
C ALA A 55 -9.69 13.61 16.83
N VAL A 56 -8.56 13.41 16.14
CA VAL A 56 -8.05 12.09 15.74
C VAL A 56 -7.16 11.46 16.82
N GLU A 57 -6.41 12.26 17.58
CA GLU A 57 -5.48 11.76 18.62
C GLU A 57 -6.13 11.49 19.99
N GLY A 58 -7.35 11.99 20.24
CA GLY A 58 -8.02 11.90 21.55
C GLY A 58 -8.55 10.51 21.96
N ALA A 59 -8.44 9.49 21.10
CA ALA A 59 -9.14 8.21 21.24
C ALA A 59 -8.32 7.08 21.89
N ASP A 60 -7.34 7.40 22.75
CA ASP A 60 -6.55 6.37 23.45
C ASP A 60 -6.26 6.77 24.91
N HIS A 61 -7.18 6.39 25.81
CA HIS A 61 -6.96 5.96 27.21
C HIS A 61 -8.24 6.12 28.06
N THR A 62 -8.75 5.01 28.64
CA THR A 62 -9.12 4.97 30.07
C THR A 62 -9.34 3.53 30.57
N GLU A 63 -9.00 3.32 31.85
CA GLU A 63 -9.10 2.04 32.56
C GLU A 63 -10.52 1.75 33.11
N PRO A 64 -10.83 0.49 33.50
CA PRO A 64 -12.20 0.07 33.74
C PRO A 64 -12.77 0.51 35.11
N LEU A 65 -13.96 1.13 35.11
CA LEU A 65 -14.76 1.30 36.33
C LEU A 65 -15.78 0.18 36.52
N MET A 66 -15.84 -0.33 37.76
CA MET A 66 -16.70 -1.43 38.17
C MET A 66 -17.98 -0.97 38.85
N SER A 67 -19.12 -1.49 38.35
CA SER A 67 -20.35 -1.82 39.07
C SER A 67 -21.26 -0.72 39.65
N GLY A 68 -22.57 -0.87 39.42
CA GLY A 68 -23.62 -0.36 40.31
C GLY A 68 -24.93 0.05 39.62
N GLY A 69 -26.07 -0.52 40.03
CA GLY A 69 -27.40 0.05 39.77
C GLY A 69 -28.37 -0.84 38.97
N GLN A 70 -29.55 -1.08 39.54
CA GLN A 70 -30.61 -1.92 38.96
C GLN A 70 -31.63 -1.11 38.14
N GLY A 71 -32.24 -1.77 37.15
CA GLY A 71 -33.71 -1.81 37.08
C GLY A 71 -34.43 -0.76 36.22
N GLY A 72 -34.51 -1.01 34.91
CA GLY A 72 -35.48 -0.35 34.04
C GLY A 72 -35.57 -1.05 32.68
N GLN A 73 -36.70 -1.70 32.37
CA GLN A 73 -36.96 -2.20 31.01
C GLN A 73 -37.25 -1.02 30.08
N THR A 74 -36.22 -0.54 29.39
CA THR A 74 -36.33 0.52 28.39
C THR A 74 -36.88 0.01 27.07
N ARG A 75 -37.36 0.95 26.25
CA ARG A 75 -38.15 0.81 25.01
C ARG A 75 -37.46 0.04 23.87
N GLN A 76 -36.24 -0.44 24.08
CA GLN A 76 -35.38 -1.11 23.10
C GLN A 76 -35.75 -2.60 22.86
N GLN A 77 -36.38 -3.27 23.83
CA GLN A 77 -36.77 -4.70 23.72
C GLN A 77 -38.06 -4.97 22.92
N ARG A 78 -38.54 -4.03 22.09
CA ARG A 78 -39.76 -4.20 21.26
C ARG A 78 -39.59 -4.02 19.76
N LEU A 79 -38.36 -3.88 19.25
CA LEU A 79 -38.08 -3.73 17.81
C LEU A 79 -37.23 -4.85 17.19
N GLN A 80 -37.10 -6.01 17.86
CA GLN A 80 -36.69 -7.26 17.19
C GLN A 80 -37.92 -8.01 16.66
N LYS A 81 -38.46 -7.57 15.52
CA LYS A 81 -39.36 -8.38 14.67
C LYS A 81 -39.40 -7.86 13.22
N ALA A 82 -38.65 -8.57 12.37
CA ALA A 82 -38.82 -8.67 10.92
C ALA A 82 -39.10 -7.39 10.12
N LEU A 83 -38.02 -6.80 9.59
CA LEU A 83 -38.02 -6.23 8.24
C LEU A 83 -36.88 -6.91 7.48
N PRO A 84 -37.13 -7.56 6.32
CA PRO A 84 -36.05 -8.02 5.47
C PRO A 84 -35.38 -6.80 4.84
N LEU A 85 -34.05 -6.70 4.96
CA LEU A 85 -33.26 -5.81 4.12
C LEU A 85 -33.42 -6.28 2.67
N GLU A 86 -34.16 -5.52 1.86
CA GLU A 86 -34.10 -5.66 0.40
C GLU A 86 -32.74 -5.16 -0.07
N ILE A 87 -31.74 -6.04 0.02
CA ILE A 87 -30.46 -5.88 -0.65
C ILE A 87 -30.74 -5.97 -2.15
N LEU A 88 -30.91 -4.81 -2.79
CA LEU A 88 -30.69 -4.70 -4.23
C LEU A 88 -29.29 -5.24 -4.50
N PRO A 89 -29.11 -6.29 -5.32
CA PRO A 89 -27.80 -6.90 -5.49
C PRO A 89 -26.88 -5.90 -6.20
N ALA A 90 -25.96 -5.32 -5.43
CA ALA A 90 -24.79 -4.66 -5.99
C ALA A 90 -24.16 -5.65 -6.98
N ARG A 91 -24.01 -5.23 -8.24
CA ARG A 91 -23.42 -6.10 -9.27
C ARG A 91 -21.92 -6.17 -9.03
N HIS A 92 -21.52 -7.09 -8.16
CA HIS A 92 -20.15 -7.51 -7.92
C HIS A 92 -19.41 -7.61 -9.26
N CYS A 93 -18.32 -6.84 -9.44
CA CYS A 93 -17.60 -6.79 -10.71
C CYS A 93 -16.41 -7.76 -10.76
N TRP A 94 -16.16 -8.49 -9.67
CA TRP A 94 -15.17 -9.57 -9.61
C TRP A 94 -15.67 -10.87 -10.22
N PHE A 95 -14.73 -11.70 -10.65
CA PHE A 95 -14.99 -13.03 -11.18
C PHE A 95 -15.28 -14.04 -10.07
N SER A 96 -16.42 -14.72 -10.18
CA SER A 96 -16.75 -15.92 -9.40
C SER A 96 -16.58 -17.15 -10.32
N PRO A 97 -15.63 -18.06 -10.02
CA PRO A 97 -15.43 -19.29 -10.79
C PRO A 97 -16.54 -20.32 -10.55
N ASP A 98 -16.85 -21.12 -11.57
CA ASP A 98 -17.56 -22.40 -11.38
C ASP A 98 -16.57 -23.50 -10.95
N VAL A 99 -17.09 -24.62 -10.43
CA VAL A 99 -16.31 -25.73 -9.84
C VAL A 99 -15.30 -26.37 -10.82
N PHE A 100 -15.54 -26.29 -12.13
CA PHE A 100 -14.65 -26.84 -13.16
C PHE A 100 -13.62 -25.83 -13.69
N TRP A 101 -13.68 -24.57 -13.24
CA TRP A 101 -12.72 -23.55 -13.62
C TRP A 101 -11.28 -23.93 -13.24
N SER A 102 -10.35 -23.56 -14.11
CA SER A 102 -8.92 -23.69 -13.89
C SER A 102 -8.22 -22.39 -14.27
N VAL A 103 -7.14 -22.07 -13.56
CA VAL A 103 -6.39 -20.82 -13.76
C VAL A 103 -5.79 -20.80 -15.16
N GLU A 104 -6.16 -19.79 -15.96
CA GLU A 104 -5.67 -19.61 -17.33
C GLU A 104 -4.14 -19.47 -17.32
N ARG A 105 -3.47 -20.04 -18.35
CA ARG A 105 -2.03 -19.89 -18.57
C ARG A 105 -1.80 -19.15 -19.88
N VAL A 106 -1.11 -18.01 -19.84
CA VAL A 106 -0.94 -17.11 -21.00
C VAL A 106 0.54 -16.73 -21.14
N PRO A 107 1.15 -16.84 -22.34
CA PRO A 107 2.51 -16.33 -22.55
C PRO A 107 2.57 -14.83 -22.33
N LEU A 108 3.48 -14.35 -21.47
CA LEU A 108 3.60 -12.92 -21.14
C LEU A 108 3.72 -12.04 -22.38
N ALA A 109 4.49 -12.48 -23.38
CA ALA A 109 4.72 -11.77 -24.64
C ALA A 109 3.46 -11.59 -25.52
N SER A 110 2.35 -12.26 -25.19
CA SER A 110 1.06 -12.13 -25.89
C SER A 110 0.10 -11.11 -25.27
N LEU A 111 0.48 -10.46 -24.16
CA LEU A 111 -0.35 -9.48 -23.46
C LEU A 111 0.28 -8.08 -23.52
N SER A 112 -0.51 -7.08 -23.94
CA SER A 112 -0.23 -5.69 -23.57
C SER A 112 -0.67 -5.41 -22.13
N ALA A 113 -0.23 -4.28 -21.56
CA ALA A 113 -0.69 -3.84 -20.24
C ALA A 113 -2.22 -3.62 -20.19
N GLY A 114 -2.80 -3.08 -21.28
CA GLY A 114 -4.24 -2.90 -21.41
C GLY A 114 -5.00 -4.23 -21.49
N ASP A 115 -4.48 -5.22 -22.26
CA ASP A 115 -5.08 -6.55 -22.32
C ASP A 115 -5.05 -7.24 -20.97
N PHE A 116 -3.92 -7.17 -20.26
CA PHE A 116 -3.77 -7.70 -18.92
C PHE A 116 -4.75 -7.04 -17.94
N PHE A 117 -4.86 -5.71 -17.98
CA PHE A 117 -5.78 -4.96 -17.14
C PHE A 117 -7.25 -5.37 -17.39
N TYR A 118 -7.73 -5.31 -18.63
CA TYR A 118 -9.15 -5.57 -18.91
C TYR A 118 -9.55 -7.05 -18.86
N ARG A 119 -8.61 -7.99 -19.12
CA ARG A 119 -8.90 -9.43 -19.03
C ARG A 119 -8.78 -9.98 -17.62
N PHE A 120 -7.80 -9.52 -16.84
CA PHE A 120 -7.45 -10.14 -15.56
C PHE A 120 -7.63 -9.19 -14.38
N VAL A 121 -6.96 -8.03 -14.39
CA VAL A 121 -6.94 -7.13 -13.23
C VAL A 121 -8.34 -6.56 -12.91
N LYS A 122 -9.01 -5.91 -13.88
CA LYS A 122 -10.35 -5.33 -13.68
C LYS A 122 -11.42 -6.38 -13.38
N ARG A 123 -11.27 -7.58 -13.95
CA ARG A 123 -12.16 -8.72 -13.71
C ARG A 123 -11.82 -9.49 -12.43
N ARG A 124 -10.74 -9.13 -11.73
CA ARG A 124 -10.25 -9.80 -10.52
C ARG A 124 -10.06 -11.31 -10.75
N MET A 125 -9.42 -11.66 -11.87
CA MET A 125 -9.18 -13.04 -12.30
C MET A 125 -7.70 -13.44 -12.12
N PRO A 126 -7.39 -14.52 -11.37
CA PRO A 126 -6.05 -15.09 -11.32
C PRO A 126 -5.60 -15.62 -12.68
N VAL A 127 -4.33 -15.43 -13.01
CA VAL A 127 -3.72 -15.91 -14.27
C VAL A 127 -2.25 -16.28 -14.07
N VAL A 128 -1.83 -17.40 -14.64
CA VAL A 128 -0.41 -17.74 -14.73
C VAL A 128 0.17 -17.19 -16.03
N LEU A 129 1.25 -16.43 -15.91
CA LEU A 129 1.99 -15.88 -17.02
C LEU A 129 3.18 -16.82 -17.32
N THR A 130 3.15 -17.49 -18.47
CA THR A 130 4.25 -18.34 -18.95
C THR A 130 5.28 -17.52 -19.70
N ASP A 131 6.49 -18.07 -19.87
CA ASP A 131 7.58 -17.42 -20.63
C ASP A 131 7.91 -16.00 -20.12
N ALA A 132 7.59 -15.75 -18.85
CA ALA A 132 7.46 -14.42 -18.28
C ALA A 132 8.79 -13.82 -17.82
N LEU A 133 9.78 -14.68 -17.54
CA LEU A 133 11.12 -14.27 -17.15
C LEU A 133 11.98 -13.96 -18.39
N SER A 134 11.74 -12.76 -18.94
CA SER A 134 12.53 -12.15 -20.02
C SER A 134 13.95 -11.79 -19.56
N SER A 135 14.78 -11.32 -20.50
CA SER A 135 16.13 -10.80 -20.21
C SER A 135 16.17 -9.59 -19.27
N GLU A 136 15.03 -8.94 -18.99
CA GLU A 136 14.93 -7.86 -18.02
C GLU A 136 15.00 -8.36 -16.56
N PHE A 137 14.58 -9.60 -16.31
CA PHE A 137 14.60 -10.21 -14.98
C PHE A 137 15.87 -11.04 -14.78
N LYS A 138 16.97 -10.35 -14.42
CA LYS A 138 18.29 -10.97 -14.23
C LYS A 138 18.33 -11.92 -13.03
N GLY A 139 17.42 -11.78 -12.06
CA GLY A 139 17.36 -12.59 -10.84
C GLY A 139 17.37 -14.10 -11.10
N LEU A 140 16.57 -14.62 -12.05
CA LEU A 140 16.52 -16.05 -12.38
C LEU A 140 17.90 -16.63 -12.76
N GLN A 141 18.69 -15.85 -13.51
CA GLN A 141 20.01 -16.26 -13.96
C GLN A 141 21.10 -16.00 -12.91
N ARG A 142 21.00 -14.91 -12.13
CA ARG A 142 22.07 -14.43 -11.24
C ARG A 142 21.95 -14.86 -9.79
N TRP A 143 20.74 -15.03 -9.26
CA TRP A 143 20.51 -15.23 -7.82
C TRP A 143 20.78 -16.66 -7.40
N THR A 144 22.07 -16.99 -7.30
CA THR A 144 22.61 -18.12 -6.54
C THR A 144 22.88 -17.70 -5.09
N ASN A 145 23.01 -18.64 -4.16
CA ASN A 145 23.26 -18.32 -2.75
C ASN A 145 24.59 -17.57 -2.59
N SER A 146 25.63 -17.97 -3.30
CA SER A 146 26.92 -17.26 -3.35
C SER A 146 26.79 -15.84 -3.92
N TYR A 147 25.93 -15.59 -4.91
CA TYR A 147 25.69 -14.24 -5.41
C TYR A 147 24.91 -13.39 -4.39
N LEU A 148 23.84 -13.94 -3.82
CA LEU A 148 22.99 -13.29 -2.83
C LEU A 148 23.80 -12.91 -1.58
N ARG A 149 24.63 -13.83 -1.06
CA ARG A 149 25.56 -13.61 0.05
C ARG A 149 26.54 -12.46 -0.24
N ARG A 150 27.12 -12.39 -1.44
CA ARG A 150 28.01 -11.27 -1.85
C ARG A 150 27.31 -9.93 -2.05
N ARG A 151 26.00 -9.91 -2.33
CA ARG A 151 25.26 -8.68 -2.63
C ARG A 151 24.53 -8.10 -1.44
N ALA A 152 24.00 -8.97 -0.59
CA ALA A 152 23.05 -8.61 0.45
C ALA A 152 23.30 -9.37 1.77
N GLY A 153 24.39 -10.16 1.90
CA GLY A 153 24.62 -11.03 3.05
C GLY A 153 24.65 -10.29 4.41
N ASP A 154 25.15 -9.06 4.43
CA ASP A 154 25.19 -8.21 5.63
C ASP A 154 23.82 -7.58 5.98
N SER A 155 22.81 -7.76 5.13
CA SER A 155 21.45 -7.26 5.39
C SER A 155 20.84 -7.98 6.58
N SER A 156 20.31 -7.22 7.54
CA SER A 156 19.47 -7.78 8.60
C SER A 156 18.10 -8.18 8.03
N VAL A 157 17.67 -9.40 8.32
CA VAL A 157 16.38 -9.97 7.87
C VAL A 157 15.65 -10.63 9.04
N ASP A 158 14.32 -10.57 9.01
CA ASP A 158 13.45 -11.27 9.96
C ASP A 158 12.98 -12.59 9.33
N VAL A 159 13.48 -13.71 9.84
CA VAL A 159 13.23 -15.06 9.31
C VAL A 159 12.26 -15.79 10.23
N GLU A 160 11.16 -16.29 9.68
CA GLU A 160 10.22 -17.11 10.45
C GLU A 160 10.78 -18.52 10.68
N TYR A 161 10.52 -19.10 11.85
CA TYR A 161 10.93 -20.46 12.19
C TYR A 161 9.81 -21.31 12.77
N ARG A 162 9.84 -22.61 12.45
CA ARG A 162 8.92 -23.62 12.98
C ARG A 162 9.58 -24.40 14.12
N ARG A 163 8.80 -24.78 15.14
CA ARG A 163 9.32 -25.58 16.28
C ARG A 163 9.30 -27.08 15.98
N ASN A 164 8.45 -27.52 15.05
CA ASN A 164 8.31 -28.91 14.63
C ASN A 164 7.67 -28.98 13.22
N VAL A 165 7.55 -30.19 12.67
CA VAL A 165 7.05 -30.41 11.29
C VAL A 165 5.55 -30.17 11.09
N PHE A 166 4.76 -30.16 12.17
CA PHE A 166 3.31 -29.90 12.14
C PHE A 166 2.97 -28.40 12.32
N ASP A 167 3.93 -27.57 12.74
CA ASP A 167 3.79 -26.12 12.69
C ASP A 167 3.73 -25.65 11.22
N HIS A 168 3.08 -24.51 11.01
CA HIS A 168 3.00 -23.83 9.73
C HIS A 168 3.82 -22.53 9.77
N PHE A 169 4.14 -21.96 8.61
CA PHE A 169 4.58 -20.57 8.52
C PHE A 169 3.33 -19.65 8.47
N GLY A 170 3.47 -18.39 8.84
CA GLY A 170 2.35 -17.47 9.09
C GLY A 170 1.88 -17.42 10.56
N GLU A 171 2.68 -17.89 11.52
CA GLU A 171 2.42 -17.80 12.96
C GLU A 171 3.23 -16.69 13.66
N GLY A 172 3.98 -15.89 12.90
CA GLY A 172 4.63 -14.66 13.38
C GLY A 172 5.94 -14.85 14.16
N ARG A 173 6.37 -16.10 14.39
CA ARG A 173 7.60 -16.42 15.15
C ARG A 173 8.86 -16.13 14.33
N LYS A 174 9.32 -14.88 14.36
CA LYS A 174 10.50 -14.42 13.61
C LYS A 174 11.75 -14.32 14.50
N VAL A 175 12.90 -14.66 13.92
CA VAL A 175 14.24 -14.39 14.47
C VAL A 175 15.00 -13.47 13.51
N LYS A 176 15.57 -12.39 14.05
CA LYS A 176 16.37 -11.44 13.28
C LYS A 176 17.79 -11.99 13.10
N MET A 177 18.27 -12.10 11.87
CA MET A 177 19.62 -12.57 11.55
C MET A 177 20.21 -11.87 10.31
N ALA A 178 21.51 -12.05 10.07
CA ALA A 178 22.13 -11.64 8.81
C ALA A 178 21.67 -12.55 7.66
N PHE A 179 21.36 -11.99 6.50
CA PHE A 179 20.89 -12.76 5.34
C PHE A 179 21.94 -13.78 4.85
N GLY A 180 23.23 -13.49 5.02
CA GLY A 180 24.31 -14.45 4.75
C GLY A 180 24.22 -15.70 5.62
N ALA A 181 23.95 -15.54 6.91
CA ALA A 181 23.78 -16.65 7.85
C ALA A 181 22.51 -17.47 7.51
N PHE A 182 21.40 -16.82 7.14
CA PHE A 182 20.22 -17.51 6.62
C PHE A 182 20.53 -18.38 5.40
N LEU A 183 21.33 -17.87 4.45
CA LEU A 183 21.75 -18.66 3.29
C LEU A 183 22.67 -19.83 3.66
N ASP A 184 23.55 -19.66 4.66
CA ASP A 184 24.39 -20.75 5.18
C ASP A 184 23.54 -21.88 5.79
N GLU A 185 22.45 -21.56 6.48
CA GLU A 185 21.50 -22.53 7.04
C GLU A 185 20.71 -23.30 5.98
N LEU A 186 20.33 -22.63 4.88
CA LEU A 186 19.73 -23.29 3.71
C LEU A 186 20.74 -24.16 2.96
N ASP A 187 22.00 -23.74 2.83
CA ASP A 187 23.08 -24.54 2.25
C ASP A 187 23.36 -25.80 3.11
N ASN A 188 23.21 -25.72 4.43
CA ASN A 188 23.23 -26.86 5.36
C ASN A 188 21.93 -27.70 5.34
N GLY A 189 20.89 -27.22 4.67
CA GLY A 189 19.65 -27.96 4.39
C GLY A 189 18.54 -27.85 5.45
N ARG A 190 18.52 -26.80 6.28
CA ARG A 190 17.39 -26.52 7.18
C ARG A 190 16.07 -26.32 6.43
N GLU A 191 15.01 -26.97 6.90
CA GLU A 191 13.62 -26.84 6.37
C GLU A 191 12.66 -26.17 7.38
N ASP A 192 13.15 -25.79 8.57
CA ASP A 192 12.43 -25.10 9.64
C ASP A 192 12.42 -23.57 9.48
N LEU A 193 13.27 -22.99 8.63
CA LEU A 193 13.39 -21.56 8.38
C LEU A 193 12.69 -21.11 7.08
N TYR A 194 12.04 -19.94 7.12
CA TYR A 194 11.44 -19.30 5.95
C TYR A 194 11.52 -17.78 6.04
N LEU A 195 12.15 -17.16 5.04
CA LEU A 195 12.10 -15.72 4.84
C LEU A 195 10.71 -15.36 4.27
N THR A 196 9.97 -14.57 5.04
CA THR A 196 8.62 -14.08 4.71
C THR A 196 8.67 -12.63 4.24
N THR A 197 7.51 -11.97 4.15
CA THR A 197 7.34 -10.52 3.92
C THR A 197 8.35 -9.71 4.74
N GLN A 198 9.03 -8.79 4.09
CA GLN A 198 10.06 -7.96 4.72
C GLN A 198 9.41 -6.88 5.57
N THR A 199 9.81 -6.79 6.83
CA THR A 199 9.41 -5.72 7.75
C THR A 199 9.91 -4.37 7.21
N ILE A 200 9.00 -3.41 7.07
CA ILE A 200 9.25 -1.99 6.75
C ILE A 200 8.37 -1.17 7.71
N ASP A 201 8.82 0.02 8.09
CA ASP A 201 7.99 0.93 8.87
C ASP A 201 6.81 1.44 8.01
N GLU A 202 5.64 1.58 8.61
CA GLU A 202 4.41 2.01 7.94
C GLU A 202 3.83 3.26 8.60
N THR A 203 3.15 4.06 7.80
CA THR A 203 2.28 5.16 8.23
C THR A 203 0.83 4.69 8.14
N ASP A 204 -0.13 5.50 8.61
CA ASP A 204 -1.57 5.25 8.39
C ASP A 204 -1.96 5.18 6.88
N THR A 205 -1.04 5.55 5.98
CA THR A 205 -1.22 5.47 4.51
C THR A 205 -0.35 4.41 3.84
N GLY A 206 0.26 3.50 4.61
CA GLY A 206 1.12 2.42 4.11
C GLY A 206 2.63 2.71 4.23
N PRO A 207 3.49 1.93 3.53
CA PRO A 207 4.90 1.78 3.87
C PRO A 207 5.78 2.96 3.46
N VAL A 208 6.77 3.29 4.30
CA VAL A 208 7.75 4.37 4.02
C VAL A 208 8.79 4.01 2.95
N SER A 209 8.76 2.78 2.42
CA SER A 209 9.64 2.27 1.38
C SER A 209 8.97 1.12 0.62
N LEU A 210 9.11 1.08 -0.71
CA LEU A 210 8.62 -0.05 -1.50
C LEU A 210 9.43 -1.34 -1.29
N THR A 211 10.60 -1.31 -0.66
CA THR A 211 11.46 -2.50 -0.50
C THR A 211 12.17 -2.53 0.85
N GLY A 212 12.13 -3.69 1.50
CA GLY A 212 12.92 -4.01 2.69
C GLY A 212 14.17 -4.82 2.35
N HIS A 213 14.95 -5.16 3.37
CA HIS A 213 16.10 -6.05 3.24
C HIS A 213 15.66 -7.51 3.08
N PRO A 214 16.18 -8.30 2.12
CA PRO A 214 17.38 -8.03 1.30
C PRO A 214 17.09 -7.42 -0.09
N VAL A 215 15.82 -7.25 -0.48
CA VAL A 215 15.40 -6.78 -1.82
C VAL A 215 16.00 -5.40 -2.16
N SER A 216 16.11 -4.52 -1.16
CA SER A 216 16.74 -3.20 -1.27
C SER A 216 18.19 -3.22 -1.79
N ALA A 217 18.93 -4.31 -1.60
CA ALA A 217 20.30 -4.51 -2.10
C ALA A 217 20.35 -5.19 -3.49
N LEU A 218 19.21 -5.61 -4.04
CA LEU A 218 19.08 -6.42 -5.26
C LEU A 218 18.36 -5.69 -6.42
N LEU A 219 17.98 -4.42 -6.23
CA LEU A 219 17.22 -3.58 -7.17
C LEU A 219 17.77 -3.52 -8.61
N ALA A 220 19.09 -3.70 -8.78
CA ALA A 220 19.75 -3.70 -10.09
C ALA A 220 19.47 -4.95 -10.95
N ASP A 221 18.90 -6.02 -10.36
CA ASP A 221 18.64 -7.31 -11.02
C ASP A 221 17.17 -7.53 -11.40
N VAL A 222 16.28 -6.59 -11.06
CA VAL A 222 14.82 -6.73 -11.17
C VAL A 222 14.17 -5.54 -11.91
N PRO A 223 13.04 -5.75 -12.61
CA PRO A 223 12.25 -4.67 -13.17
C PRO A 223 11.47 -3.93 -12.08
N LEU A 224 11.96 -2.77 -11.64
CA LEU A 224 11.30 -1.93 -10.60
C LEU A 224 9.85 -1.53 -10.92
N ARG A 225 9.48 -1.54 -12.21
CA ARG A 225 8.13 -1.28 -12.71
C ARG A 225 7.87 -2.31 -13.83
N PRO A 226 7.23 -3.45 -13.55
CA PRO A 226 6.89 -4.43 -14.58
C PRO A 226 5.95 -3.82 -15.63
N LYS A 227 6.36 -3.77 -16.90
CA LYS A 227 5.62 -3.08 -17.98
C LYS A 227 4.16 -3.52 -18.12
N LEU A 228 3.87 -4.79 -17.80
CA LEU A 228 2.54 -5.38 -17.83
C LEU A 228 1.53 -4.68 -16.91
N PHE A 229 2.01 -4.05 -15.82
CA PHE A 229 1.16 -3.43 -14.80
C PHE A 229 0.70 -2.01 -15.19
N GLY A 230 1.24 -1.41 -16.26
CA GLY A 230 0.78 -0.13 -16.78
C GLY A 230 0.81 0.98 -15.73
N HIS A 231 -0.37 1.46 -15.35
CA HIS A 231 -0.58 2.53 -14.37
C HIS A 231 -0.91 2.04 -12.94
N LEU A 232 -0.88 0.73 -12.68
CA LEU A 232 -1.04 0.18 -11.33
C LEU A 232 0.11 0.62 -10.42
N LEU A 233 -0.22 1.03 -9.20
CA LEU A 233 0.72 1.61 -8.25
C LEU A 233 1.21 0.56 -7.25
N PRO A 234 2.54 0.43 -7.06
CA PRO A 234 3.10 -0.56 -6.15
C PRO A 234 2.90 -0.18 -4.67
N TYR A 235 2.68 -1.20 -3.85
CA TYR A 235 2.70 -1.13 -2.39
C TYR A 235 4.07 -1.56 -1.85
N GLN A 236 4.52 -2.77 -2.19
CA GLN A 236 5.78 -3.34 -1.67
C GLN A 236 6.32 -4.45 -2.56
N TYR A 237 7.64 -4.59 -2.68
CA TYR A 237 8.31 -5.74 -3.31
C TYR A 237 9.05 -6.55 -2.27
N ASN A 238 8.76 -7.84 -2.27
CA ASN A 238 9.12 -8.76 -1.21
C ASN A 238 9.77 -10.02 -1.79
N MET A 239 10.59 -10.71 -1.01
CA MET A 239 11.21 -11.99 -1.37
C MET A 239 10.83 -13.06 -0.36
N TRP A 240 10.35 -14.19 -0.89
CA TRP A 240 10.04 -15.39 -0.12
C TRP A 240 11.07 -16.45 -0.44
N MET A 241 11.70 -17.02 0.59
CA MET A 241 12.78 -17.99 0.40
C MET A 241 12.82 -18.99 1.56
N GLY A 242 13.05 -20.25 1.24
CA GLY A 242 13.29 -21.30 2.23
C GLY A 242 13.55 -22.63 1.54
N GLN A 243 13.50 -23.73 2.30
CA GLN A 243 13.68 -25.06 1.75
C GLN A 243 12.59 -25.99 2.29
N SER A 244 12.01 -26.81 1.41
CA SER A 244 11.34 -28.02 1.84
C SER A 244 11.20 -29.06 0.73
N ARG A 245 11.58 -30.30 1.04
CA ARG A 245 11.42 -31.45 0.14
C ARG A 245 9.99 -31.99 0.15
N ALA A 246 9.37 -32.05 1.32
CA ALA A 246 8.00 -32.53 1.51
C ALA A 246 6.95 -31.46 1.18
N GLY A 247 7.31 -30.18 1.32
CA GLY A 247 6.45 -29.02 1.12
C GLY A 247 6.07 -28.34 2.42
N THR A 248 5.99 -27.01 2.38
CA THR A 248 5.62 -26.16 3.52
C THR A 248 4.45 -25.26 3.15
N THR A 249 3.45 -25.18 4.02
CA THR A 249 2.27 -24.33 3.81
C THR A 249 2.41 -22.99 4.52
N SER A 250 1.86 -21.94 3.88
CA SER A 250 1.64 -20.60 4.43
C SER A 250 0.42 -20.51 5.37
N GLY A 251 -0.38 -21.58 5.46
CA GLY A 251 -1.76 -21.49 5.90
C GLY A 251 -2.68 -20.83 4.87
N LEU A 252 -3.98 -21.05 5.01
CA LEU A 252 -5.02 -20.44 4.19
C LEU A 252 -5.31 -19.01 4.68
N HIS A 253 -5.13 -18.02 3.81
CA HIS A 253 -5.32 -16.60 4.11
C HIS A 253 -5.62 -15.82 2.83
N HIS A 254 -5.83 -14.50 2.91
CA HIS A 254 -5.79 -13.62 1.74
C HIS A 254 -4.94 -12.37 1.98
N ASP A 255 -4.48 -11.76 0.89
CA ASP A 255 -3.74 -10.50 0.87
C ASP A 255 -4.67 -9.32 0.54
N PHE A 256 -4.41 -8.15 1.12
CA PHE A 256 -5.13 -6.90 0.80
C PHE A 256 -4.68 -6.22 -0.51
N HIS A 257 -3.68 -6.79 -1.20
CA HIS A 257 -3.01 -6.22 -2.37
C HIS A 257 -3.02 -7.16 -3.56
N ASP A 258 -3.04 -6.59 -4.78
CA ASP A 258 -2.85 -7.35 -6.01
C ASP A 258 -1.41 -7.84 -6.06
N ASN A 259 -1.23 -9.16 -6.16
CA ASN A 259 0.05 -9.83 -5.92
C ASN A 259 0.53 -10.51 -7.21
N LEU A 260 1.74 -10.15 -7.68
CA LEU A 260 2.43 -10.83 -8.77
C LEU A 260 3.55 -11.70 -8.18
N TYR A 261 3.28 -12.98 -7.96
CA TYR A 261 4.31 -13.96 -7.61
C TYR A 261 5.21 -14.20 -8.83
N VAL A 262 6.51 -13.97 -8.71
CA VAL A 262 7.52 -14.32 -9.72
C VAL A 262 8.39 -15.45 -9.18
N LEU A 263 8.23 -16.67 -9.70
CA LEU A 263 8.90 -17.84 -9.14
C LEU A 263 10.28 -18.06 -9.77
N LEU A 264 11.31 -18.12 -8.94
CA LEU A 264 12.72 -18.12 -9.33
C LEU A 264 13.44 -19.44 -9.04
N ARG A 265 12.96 -20.21 -8.04
CA ARG A 265 13.41 -21.57 -7.74
C ARG A 265 12.27 -22.42 -7.19
N GLY A 266 12.28 -23.71 -7.51
CA GLY A 266 11.32 -24.69 -7.00
C GLY A 266 9.92 -24.57 -7.62
N ARG A 267 8.93 -25.11 -6.90
CA ARG A 267 7.51 -25.07 -7.26
C ARG A 267 6.66 -24.54 -6.11
N LYS A 268 5.57 -23.86 -6.43
CA LYS A 268 4.51 -23.49 -5.47
C LYS A 268 3.17 -24.03 -5.99
N VAL A 269 2.45 -24.74 -5.13
CA VAL A 269 1.08 -25.20 -5.39
C VAL A 269 0.15 -24.28 -4.60
N PHE A 270 -0.67 -23.52 -5.32
CA PHE A 270 -1.67 -22.65 -4.74
C PHE A 270 -3.02 -23.36 -4.74
N ARG A 271 -3.71 -23.33 -3.60
CA ARG A 271 -5.09 -23.77 -3.45
C ARG A 271 -5.94 -22.53 -3.19
N LEU A 272 -6.78 -22.16 -4.16
CA LEU A 272 -7.43 -20.86 -4.27
C LEU A 272 -8.94 -20.93 -4.03
N TYR A 273 -9.50 -19.91 -3.38
CA TYR A 273 -10.93 -19.60 -3.38
C TYR A 273 -11.16 -18.13 -3.78
N SER A 274 -12.27 -17.87 -4.47
CA SER A 274 -12.71 -16.51 -4.78
C SER A 274 -13.16 -15.78 -3.50
N PRO A 275 -13.10 -14.43 -3.46
CA PRO A 275 -13.69 -13.62 -2.39
C PRO A 275 -15.15 -13.96 -2.06
N ASP A 276 -15.90 -14.55 -3.01
CA ASP A 276 -17.29 -14.97 -2.80
C ASP A 276 -17.46 -16.07 -1.71
N LYS A 277 -16.38 -16.76 -1.32
CA LYS A 277 -16.38 -17.74 -0.22
C LYS A 277 -16.05 -17.14 1.14
N ALA A 278 -15.83 -15.83 1.27
CA ALA A 278 -15.45 -15.19 2.53
C ALA A 278 -16.36 -15.54 3.72
N HIS A 279 -17.68 -15.62 3.52
CA HIS A 279 -18.63 -16.00 4.59
C HIS A 279 -18.69 -17.51 4.91
N GLN A 280 -18.04 -18.35 4.09
CA GLN A 280 -17.94 -19.81 4.28
C GLN A 280 -16.57 -20.22 4.83
N LEU A 281 -15.56 -19.38 4.61
CA LEU A 281 -14.21 -19.56 5.11
C LEU A 281 -14.11 -18.88 6.48
N ASP A 282 -13.90 -19.67 7.52
CA ASP A 282 -13.84 -19.23 8.91
C ASP A 282 -12.58 -18.38 9.20
N THR A 283 -12.64 -17.08 8.89
CA THR A 283 -11.55 -16.11 9.10
C THR A 283 -11.42 -15.72 10.56
N THR A 284 -10.19 -15.51 11.01
CA THR A 284 -9.88 -15.08 12.38
C THR A 284 -10.54 -13.75 12.73
N GLY A 285 -10.49 -12.78 11.81
CA GLY A 285 -11.24 -11.53 11.91
C GLY A 285 -12.67 -11.65 11.37
N ASN A 286 -13.53 -10.73 11.79
CA ASN A 286 -14.90 -10.58 11.28
C ASN A 286 -14.89 -9.67 10.05
N VAL A 287 -15.35 -10.17 8.90
CA VAL A 287 -15.45 -9.35 7.67
C VAL A 287 -16.45 -8.22 7.88
N SER A 288 -16.00 -6.97 7.72
CA SER A 288 -16.83 -5.76 7.82
C SER A 288 -17.48 -5.41 6.47
N VAL A 289 -16.69 -5.42 5.40
CA VAL A 289 -17.12 -5.04 4.03
C VAL A 289 -16.46 -5.95 3.00
N ILE A 290 -17.19 -6.27 1.94
CA ILE A 290 -16.64 -6.79 0.69
C ILE A 290 -17.00 -5.77 -0.40
N HIS A 291 -16.00 -5.12 -0.97
CA HIS A 291 -16.17 -4.04 -1.94
C HIS A 291 -16.56 -4.57 -3.34
N PRO A 292 -17.14 -3.74 -4.24
CA PRO A 292 -17.52 -4.13 -5.59
C PRO A 292 -16.41 -4.74 -6.46
N ASN A 293 -15.13 -4.42 -6.18
CA ASN A 293 -13.93 -5.04 -6.77
C ASN A 293 -13.42 -6.31 -6.04
N GLY A 294 -14.16 -6.83 -5.06
CA GLY A 294 -13.83 -8.04 -4.30
C GLY A 294 -12.85 -7.84 -3.14
N LEU A 295 -12.36 -6.62 -2.85
CA LEU A 295 -11.53 -6.37 -1.67
C LEU A 295 -12.33 -6.62 -0.39
N ILE A 296 -11.79 -7.44 0.50
CA ILE A 296 -12.35 -7.80 1.81
C ILE A 296 -11.67 -6.95 2.89
N CYS A 297 -12.47 -6.16 3.61
CA CYS A 297 -12.03 -5.30 4.70
C CYS A 297 -12.58 -5.80 6.04
N TYR A 298 -11.72 -5.82 7.06
CA TYR A 298 -12.07 -6.20 8.44
C TYR A 298 -12.48 -5.00 9.31
N GLU A 299 -12.28 -3.79 8.79
CA GLU A 299 -12.57 -2.52 9.44
C GLU A 299 -13.51 -1.68 8.57
N LYS A 300 -14.27 -0.77 9.19
CA LYS A 300 -15.03 0.27 8.48
C LYS A 300 -14.09 1.36 7.96
N GLY A 301 -14.60 2.26 7.12
CA GLY A 301 -13.85 3.46 6.72
C GLY A 301 -12.78 3.26 5.65
N ILE A 302 -12.63 2.07 5.08
CA ILE A 302 -11.70 1.79 3.97
C ILE A 302 -12.42 1.96 2.61
N ARG A 303 -11.71 2.44 1.58
CA ARG A 303 -12.15 2.49 0.17
C ARG A 303 -11.84 1.18 -0.54
N GLU A 304 -12.46 0.95 -1.69
CA GLU A 304 -12.23 -0.30 -2.44
C GLU A 304 -10.81 -0.44 -3.03
N ASP A 305 -10.06 0.66 -3.13
CA ASP A 305 -8.64 0.67 -3.47
C ASP A 305 -7.70 0.55 -2.25
N GLY A 306 -8.25 0.21 -1.07
CA GLY A 306 -7.54 0.06 0.19
C GLY A 306 -7.28 1.36 0.95
N ALA A 307 -7.66 2.53 0.42
CA ALA A 307 -7.33 3.80 1.06
C ALA A 307 -8.22 4.10 2.28
N PRO A 308 -7.68 4.47 3.46
CA PRO A 308 -8.47 4.96 4.57
C PRO A 308 -9.18 6.26 4.22
N ARG A 309 -10.51 6.33 4.37
CA ARG A 309 -11.33 7.49 4.01
C ARG A 309 -10.89 8.76 4.75
N ALA A 310 -10.56 8.64 6.04
CA ALA A 310 -10.06 9.75 6.84
C ALA A 310 -8.76 10.36 6.24
N ALA A 311 -7.80 9.52 5.86
CA ALA A 311 -6.56 9.96 5.21
C ALA A 311 -6.82 10.60 3.83
N VAL A 312 -7.78 10.06 3.05
CA VAL A 312 -8.20 10.64 1.76
C VAL A 312 -8.86 12.01 1.96
N HIS A 313 -9.73 12.16 2.97
CA HIS A 313 -10.37 13.44 3.32
C HIS A 313 -9.31 14.47 3.75
N GLN A 314 -8.38 14.08 4.63
CA GLN A 314 -7.28 14.94 5.07
C GLN A 314 -6.36 15.37 3.92
N TRP A 315 -6.07 14.47 2.97
CA TRP A 315 -5.30 14.78 1.75
C TRP A 315 -6.07 15.72 0.81
N LYS A 316 -7.38 15.50 0.60
CA LYS A 316 -8.23 16.41 -0.19
C LYS A 316 -8.24 17.81 0.44
N LEU A 317 -8.57 17.90 1.73
CA LEU A 317 -8.58 19.15 2.50
C LEU A 317 -7.23 19.89 2.40
N GLY A 318 -6.12 19.20 2.63
CA GLY A 318 -4.77 19.78 2.51
C GLY A 318 -4.48 20.38 1.12
N ARG A 319 -4.95 19.73 0.05
CA ARG A 319 -4.82 20.25 -1.33
C ARG A 319 -5.72 21.47 -1.59
N VAL A 320 -6.95 21.47 -1.10
CA VAL A 320 -7.87 22.62 -1.25
C VAL A 320 -7.35 23.82 -0.44
N CYS A 321 -6.96 23.63 0.82
CA CYS A 321 -6.33 24.67 1.66
C CYS A 321 -5.06 25.25 1.02
N GLN A 322 -4.24 24.42 0.35
CA GLN A 322 -3.06 24.90 -0.38
C GLN A 322 -3.46 25.74 -1.61
N ARG A 323 -4.41 25.25 -2.43
CA ARG A 323 -4.93 25.99 -3.59
C ARG A 323 -5.52 27.34 -3.16
N HIS A 324 -6.33 27.35 -2.10
CA HIS A 324 -6.90 28.55 -1.52
C HIS A 324 -5.82 29.54 -1.05
N SER A 325 -4.84 29.06 -0.28
CA SER A 325 -3.70 29.86 0.18
C SER A 325 -2.87 30.48 -0.95
N ASP A 326 -2.75 29.78 -2.08
CA ASP A 326 -2.05 30.28 -3.28
C ASP A 326 -2.89 31.31 -4.04
N LEU A 327 -4.21 31.10 -4.17
CA LEU A 327 -5.15 32.07 -4.74
C LEU A 327 -5.15 33.38 -3.92
N GLN A 328 -5.33 33.33 -2.60
CA GLN A 328 -5.28 34.51 -1.73
C GLN A 328 -3.96 35.28 -1.83
N ARG A 329 -2.82 34.56 -1.93
CA ARG A 329 -1.49 35.18 -2.08
C ARG A 329 -1.34 35.89 -3.42
N THR A 330 -1.85 35.33 -4.51
CA THR A 330 -1.80 35.97 -5.82
C THR A 330 -2.75 37.17 -5.94
N ALA A 331 -3.92 37.11 -5.32
CA ALA A 331 -4.84 38.25 -5.20
C ALA A 331 -4.19 39.44 -4.47
N SER A 332 -3.56 39.17 -3.31
CA SER A 332 -2.83 40.16 -2.52
C SER A 332 -1.66 40.85 -3.27
N GLN A 333 -1.12 40.22 -4.32
CA GLN A 333 0.02 40.73 -5.09
C GLN A 333 -0.36 41.55 -6.33
N HIS A 334 -1.54 41.31 -6.91
CA HIS A 334 -1.90 41.90 -8.21
C HIS A 334 -2.89 43.08 -8.13
N GLY A 335 -3.47 43.35 -6.95
CA GLY A 335 -4.22 44.59 -6.66
C GLY A 335 -5.40 44.88 -7.59
N CYS A 336 -5.93 43.84 -8.26
CA CYS A 336 -6.94 43.94 -9.29
C CYS A 336 -8.02 42.90 -9.01
N GLU A 337 -9.21 43.40 -8.68
CA GLU A 337 -10.45 42.64 -8.51
C GLU A 337 -10.75 41.90 -9.82
N ASP A 338 -10.47 40.59 -9.84
CA ASP A 338 -10.79 39.71 -10.95
C ASP A 338 -11.89 38.78 -10.46
N SER A 339 -13.13 39.05 -10.86
CA SER A 339 -14.30 38.33 -10.38
C SER A 339 -14.25 36.81 -10.66
N ARG A 340 -13.37 36.35 -11.57
CA ARG A 340 -13.10 34.92 -11.77
C ARG A 340 -12.22 34.33 -10.67
N ARG A 341 -11.32 35.11 -10.08
CA ARG A 341 -10.48 34.70 -8.93
C ARG A 341 -11.27 34.74 -7.64
N ASP A 342 -12.09 35.76 -7.43
CA ASP A 342 -12.95 35.84 -6.25
C ASP A 342 -13.95 34.67 -6.23
N ALA A 343 -14.52 34.32 -7.39
CA ALA A 343 -15.32 33.10 -7.55
C ALA A 343 -14.53 31.81 -7.27
N ALA A 344 -13.27 31.72 -7.71
CA ALA A 344 -12.41 30.55 -7.45
C ALA A 344 -11.91 30.45 -5.99
N ILE A 345 -11.88 31.56 -5.26
CA ILE A 345 -11.65 31.59 -3.81
C ILE A 345 -12.90 31.07 -3.11
N GLN A 346 -14.09 31.59 -3.43
CA GLN A 346 -15.35 31.10 -2.87
C GLN A 346 -15.57 29.61 -3.16
N GLU A 347 -15.33 29.14 -4.40
CA GLU A 347 -15.40 27.72 -4.76
C GLU A 347 -14.46 26.85 -3.91
N ALA A 348 -13.28 27.38 -3.53
CA ALA A 348 -12.35 26.66 -2.67
C ALA A 348 -12.75 26.69 -1.18
N ASP A 349 -13.38 27.76 -0.70
CA ASP A 349 -13.94 27.82 0.65
C ASP A 349 -15.17 26.88 0.78
N ASP A 350 -16.08 26.89 -0.20
CA ASP A 350 -17.22 25.98 -0.28
C ASP A 350 -16.77 24.50 -0.32
N GLU A 351 -15.68 24.18 -1.04
CA GLU A 351 -15.09 22.83 -1.06
C GLU A 351 -14.42 22.45 0.27
N VAL A 352 -13.85 23.42 1.01
CA VAL A 352 -13.33 23.18 2.37
C VAL A 352 -14.47 22.86 3.33
N GLU A 353 -15.55 23.65 3.33
CA GLU A 353 -16.72 23.44 4.19
C GLU A 353 -17.34 22.06 3.92
N ALA A 354 -17.61 21.72 2.65
CA ALA A 354 -18.13 20.41 2.27
C ALA A 354 -17.23 19.22 2.66
N LEU A 355 -15.89 19.38 2.62
CA LEU A 355 -14.95 18.34 3.06
C LEU A 355 -14.87 18.20 4.59
N LEU A 356 -15.09 19.29 5.33
CA LEU A 356 -15.16 19.26 6.80
C LEU A 356 -16.46 18.61 7.27
N ASP A 357 -17.61 18.99 6.69
CA ASP A 357 -18.90 18.37 6.96
C ASP A 357 -18.84 16.85 6.69
N ALA A 358 -18.31 16.44 5.53
CA ALA A 358 -18.14 15.03 5.18
C ALA A 358 -17.12 14.27 6.06
N ALA A 359 -16.27 14.97 6.83
CA ALA A 359 -15.39 14.36 7.82
C ALA A 359 -16.08 14.21 9.19
N LEU A 360 -17.00 15.10 9.54
CA LEU A 360 -17.82 15.05 10.75
C LEU A 360 -18.94 14.01 10.61
N ASP A 361 -19.70 14.03 9.51
CA ASP A 361 -20.76 13.04 9.21
C ASP A 361 -20.21 11.59 9.13
N GLY A 362 -18.91 11.45 8.84
CA GLY A 362 -18.21 10.16 8.83
C GLY A 362 -17.97 9.55 10.22
N HIS A 363 -18.29 10.27 11.30
CA HIS A 363 -18.05 9.86 12.69
C HIS A 363 -19.29 9.29 13.40
N ASP A 364 -20.50 9.54 12.89
CA ASP A 364 -21.81 9.17 13.50
C ASP A 364 -22.10 7.66 13.60
N ASP A 365 -21.19 6.81 13.10
CA ASP A 365 -21.26 5.35 13.23
C ASP A 365 -20.59 4.84 14.54
N ALA A 366 -20.01 5.74 15.34
CA ALA A 366 -19.61 5.54 16.72
C ALA A 366 -20.64 6.20 17.66
N ALA A 367 -21.14 5.45 18.65
CA ALA A 367 -22.35 5.81 19.39
C ALA A 367 -22.21 7.05 20.29
N ASP A 368 -23.31 7.81 20.38
CA ASP A 368 -23.61 8.87 21.36
C ASP A 368 -22.86 8.76 22.70
N ASP A 369 -21.86 9.63 22.94
CA ASP A 369 -21.55 10.14 24.29
C ASP A 369 -20.79 11.49 24.24
N PHE A 370 -21.40 12.50 23.62
CA PHE A 370 -20.88 13.88 23.64
C PHE A 370 -22.00 14.91 23.85
N ASP A 371 -22.60 14.90 25.04
CA ASP A 371 -23.55 15.94 25.46
C ASP A 371 -23.11 16.56 26.80
N THR A 372 -21.94 17.24 26.80
CA THR A 372 -21.57 18.24 27.82
C THR A 372 -20.40 19.13 27.37
N LEU A 373 -20.69 20.24 26.69
CA LEU A 373 -19.81 21.42 26.67
C LEU A 373 -20.65 22.72 26.70
N THR A 374 -21.18 23.05 27.88
CA THR A 374 -21.53 24.44 28.21
C THR A 374 -20.39 25.06 28.99
N ALA A 375 -19.78 26.09 28.40
CA ALA A 375 -19.01 27.18 29.01
C ALA A 375 -18.25 26.93 30.34
N GLU A 376 -16.92 27.11 30.29
CA GLU A 376 -16.28 28.23 31.01
C GLU A 376 -14.89 28.51 30.41
N GLU A 377 -14.45 29.77 30.48
CA GLU A 377 -13.16 30.26 30.02
C GLU A 377 -12.13 30.15 31.16
N ASP A 378 -10.89 29.71 30.90
CA ASP A 378 -9.73 30.19 31.67
C ASP A 378 -8.37 29.94 30.98
N GLU A 379 -7.37 30.73 31.39
CA GLU A 379 -6.08 31.02 30.71
C GLU A 379 -4.96 29.94 30.85
N PRO A 380 -3.84 30.04 30.09
CA PRO A 380 -3.03 28.87 29.71
C PRO A 380 -1.84 28.52 30.63
N ALA A 381 -1.41 27.25 30.57
CA ALA A 381 -0.20 26.76 31.23
C ALA A 381 0.74 25.97 30.30
N SER A 382 1.91 26.56 30.06
CA SER A 382 3.21 25.99 29.66
C SER A 382 3.36 24.47 29.39
N SER A 383 3.91 24.19 28.20
CA SER A 383 4.90 23.13 27.87
C SER A 383 4.54 21.64 28.04
N THR A 384 4.47 20.92 26.91
CA THR A 384 5.22 19.66 26.69
C THR A 384 5.35 19.30 25.21
N GLN A 385 6.60 19.09 24.78
CA GLN A 385 7.11 18.11 23.80
C GLN A 385 6.21 17.60 22.66
N ASP A 386 6.67 17.84 21.43
CA ASP A 386 6.22 17.14 20.22
C ASP A 386 6.25 15.61 20.42
N LYS A 387 5.10 14.95 20.21
CA LYS A 387 5.05 13.50 20.02
C LYS A 387 5.01 13.21 18.53
N ASP A 388 5.99 12.44 18.08
CA ASP A 388 6.06 11.90 16.72
C ASP A 388 4.88 10.94 16.51
N GLY A 389 4.02 11.24 15.53
CA GLY A 389 2.82 10.46 15.18
C GLY A 389 3.12 9.12 14.50
N SER A 390 4.30 8.56 14.71
CA SER A 390 4.69 7.25 14.20
C SER A 390 4.00 6.15 15.01
N ARG A 391 2.81 5.75 14.57
CA ARG A 391 2.18 4.50 15.04
C ARG A 391 3.20 3.37 14.84
N PRO A 392 3.60 2.63 15.89
CA PRO A 392 4.57 1.55 15.71
C PRO A 392 4.01 0.53 14.72
N PRO A 393 4.88 -0.12 13.89
CA PRO A 393 4.42 -1.13 12.95
C PRO A 393 3.57 -2.16 13.68
N GLN A 394 2.52 -2.69 13.03
CA GLN A 394 1.68 -3.75 13.61
C GLN A 394 2.49 -5.04 13.75
N VAL A 395 3.31 -5.10 14.79
CA VAL A 395 3.92 -6.32 15.31
C VAL A 395 2.77 -7.11 15.94
N VAL A 396 2.14 -7.95 15.14
CA VAL A 396 1.12 -8.89 15.59
C VAL A 396 1.70 -9.64 16.81
N PRO A 397 1.06 -9.58 17.99
CA PRO A 397 1.60 -10.19 19.20
C PRO A 397 1.89 -11.69 19.00
N GLU A 398 2.96 -12.19 19.61
CA GLU A 398 3.42 -13.57 19.40
C GLU A 398 2.33 -14.60 19.76
N GLY A 399 1.69 -15.16 18.73
CA GLY A 399 0.63 -16.16 18.85
C GLY A 399 -0.74 -15.75 18.32
N GLU A 400 -0.98 -14.46 18.02
CA GLU A 400 -2.19 -14.02 17.33
C GLU A 400 -2.02 -14.13 15.81
N ARG A 401 -3.07 -14.55 15.09
CA ARG A 401 -3.06 -14.67 13.63
C ARG A 401 -3.75 -13.45 13.00
N PRO A 402 -3.22 -12.87 11.91
CA PRO A 402 -3.82 -11.70 11.28
C PRO A 402 -5.28 -11.95 10.81
N PRO A 403 -6.17 -10.94 10.83
CA PRO A 403 -7.59 -11.07 10.50
C PRO A 403 -7.93 -11.83 9.21
N SER A 404 -7.06 -11.73 8.19
CA SER A 404 -7.24 -12.37 6.87
C SER A 404 -6.91 -13.87 6.83
N PHE A 405 -6.35 -14.45 7.89
CA PHE A 405 -6.06 -15.88 8.00
C PHE A 405 -7.31 -16.66 8.42
N CYS A 406 -7.47 -17.86 7.85
CA CYS A 406 -8.49 -18.82 8.24
C CYS A 406 -8.08 -19.62 9.49
N ARG A 407 -9.06 -20.01 10.31
CA ARG A 407 -8.88 -20.93 11.44
C ARG A 407 -8.53 -22.35 10.96
N HIS A 408 -8.97 -22.72 9.76
CA HIS A 408 -8.72 -24.01 9.11
C HIS A 408 -8.02 -23.84 7.76
N ASN A 409 -7.11 -24.78 7.46
CA ASN A 409 -6.45 -24.91 6.15
C ASN A 409 -7.26 -25.82 5.21
N THR A 410 -6.86 -25.91 3.95
CA THR A 410 -7.47 -26.84 2.99
C THR A 410 -7.15 -28.30 3.32
N VAL A 411 -8.08 -29.20 2.99
CA VAL A 411 -7.89 -30.65 3.12
C VAL A 411 -7.61 -31.22 1.74
N ASP A 412 -6.59 -32.05 1.60
CA ASP A 412 -6.30 -32.69 0.32
C ASP A 412 -7.49 -33.54 -0.16
N ARG A 413 -7.99 -33.26 -1.37
CA ARG A 413 -9.13 -33.95 -1.99
C ARG A 413 -8.95 -35.46 -2.18
N HIS A 414 -7.71 -35.96 -2.07
CA HIS A 414 -7.41 -37.39 -2.17
C HIS A 414 -7.35 -38.10 -0.82
N LEU A 415 -7.44 -37.37 0.30
CA LEU A 415 -7.58 -37.97 1.63
C LEU A 415 -9.06 -38.30 1.90
N PRO A 416 -9.34 -39.44 2.58
CA PRO A 416 -10.70 -39.73 3.03
C PRO A 416 -11.18 -38.66 4.02
N PRO A 417 -12.49 -38.34 4.05
CA PRO A 417 -13.04 -37.40 5.01
C PRO A 417 -12.76 -37.87 6.45
N ALA A 418 -12.47 -36.91 7.33
CA ALA A 418 -12.06 -37.21 8.70
C ALA A 418 -13.13 -38.04 9.45
N PRO A 419 -12.75 -39.07 10.22
CA PRO A 419 -13.71 -39.87 10.98
C PRO A 419 -14.50 -39.00 11.97
N GLY A 420 -15.80 -38.85 11.75
CA GLY A 420 -16.69 -38.04 12.59
C GLY A 420 -17.46 -36.94 11.85
N LEU A 421 -17.11 -36.58 10.61
CA LEU A 421 -18.00 -35.79 9.75
C LEU A 421 -19.01 -36.70 9.06
N THR A 422 -20.11 -37.01 9.75
CA THR A 422 -21.29 -37.66 9.15
C THR A 422 -22.33 -36.60 8.74
N ASP A 423 -22.96 -36.83 7.59
CA ASP A 423 -24.22 -36.22 7.12
C ASP A 423 -24.21 -34.76 6.61
N ASN A 424 -23.12 -34.30 5.97
CA ASN A 424 -23.19 -33.17 5.02
C ASN A 424 -22.18 -33.38 3.87
N PRO A 425 -22.59 -33.32 2.58
CA PRO A 425 -21.88 -34.08 1.53
C PRO A 425 -20.68 -33.37 0.88
N ASP A 426 -20.30 -32.16 1.29
CA ASP A 426 -19.27 -31.38 0.58
C ASP A 426 -18.56 -30.36 1.51
N PRO A 427 -17.37 -30.67 2.07
CA PRO A 427 -16.64 -29.74 2.93
C PRO A 427 -15.96 -28.66 2.09
N ILE A 428 -16.26 -27.38 2.35
CA ILE A 428 -15.66 -26.21 1.68
C ILE A 428 -14.12 -26.31 1.58
N TRP A 429 -13.47 -26.90 2.58
CA TRP A 429 -12.02 -27.15 2.67
C TRP A 429 -11.42 -28.01 1.55
N GLN A 430 -12.24 -28.71 0.73
CA GLN A 430 -11.80 -29.48 -0.44
C GLN A 430 -12.13 -28.80 -1.78
N GLN A 431 -12.99 -27.78 -1.79
CA GLN A 431 -13.53 -27.11 -2.98
C GLN A 431 -12.63 -26.01 -3.57
N TYR A 432 -11.32 -26.07 -3.32
CA TYR A 432 -10.35 -25.11 -3.85
C TYR A 432 -10.05 -25.34 -5.35
N HIS A 433 -9.72 -24.27 -6.06
CA HIS A 433 -9.07 -24.35 -7.37
C HIS A 433 -7.57 -24.50 -7.18
N GLN A 434 -6.96 -25.52 -7.76
CA GLN A 434 -5.52 -25.76 -7.60
C GLN A 434 -4.74 -25.31 -8.83
N VAL A 435 -3.67 -24.54 -8.62
CA VAL A 435 -2.69 -24.22 -9.68
C VAL A 435 -1.27 -24.43 -9.19
N THR A 436 -0.45 -25.09 -10.01
CA THR A 436 0.99 -25.20 -9.80
C THR A 436 1.72 -24.16 -10.63
N VAL A 437 2.64 -23.45 -9.99
CA VAL A 437 3.57 -22.48 -10.59
C VAL A 437 4.97 -23.05 -10.43
N LYS A 438 5.80 -22.96 -11.48
CA LYS A 438 7.20 -23.41 -11.52
C LYS A 438 8.16 -22.24 -11.73
N ALA A 439 9.43 -22.42 -11.38
CA ALA A 439 10.47 -21.46 -11.72
C ALA A 439 10.45 -21.16 -13.23
N GLY A 440 10.42 -19.88 -13.61
CA GLY A 440 10.14 -19.45 -15.00
C GLY A 440 8.83 -18.69 -15.17
N GLU A 441 7.83 -19.01 -14.34
CA GLU A 441 6.46 -18.53 -14.45
C GLU A 441 6.14 -17.43 -13.42
N MET A 442 5.08 -16.67 -13.69
CA MET A 442 4.48 -15.75 -12.71
C MET A 442 3.01 -16.10 -12.47
N LEU A 443 2.49 -15.80 -11.28
CA LEU A 443 1.05 -15.84 -10.98
C LEU A 443 0.61 -14.44 -10.57
N HIS A 444 -0.29 -13.84 -11.33
CA HIS A 444 -1.08 -12.72 -10.83
C HIS A 444 -2.24 -13.28 -10.02
N LEU A 445 -2.33 -12.85 -8.77
CA LEU A 445 -3.39 -13.15 -7.82
C LEU A 445 -3.98 -11.81 -7.35
N PRO A 446 -5.25 -11.50 -7.67
CA PRO A 446 -5.89 -10.26 -7.22
C PRO A 446 -6.06 -10.26 -5.70
N ALA A 447 -6.11 -9.06 -5.09
CA ALA A 447 -6.41 -8.88 -3.68
C ALA A 447 -7.66 -9.66 -3.25
N SER A 448 -7.63 -10.15 -2.02
CA SER A 448 -8.69 -10.90 -1.35
C SER A 448 -9.09 -12.26 -1.93
N TRP A 449 -8.36 -12.76 -2.94
CA TRP A 449 -8.39 -14.18 -3.25
C TRP A 449 -7.74 -14.97 -2.10
N PHE A 450 -8.54 -15.83 -1.46
CA PHE A 450 -8.04 -16.74 -0.44
C PHE A 450 -7.14 -17.78 -1.08
N HIS A 451 -6.00 -18.02 -0.46
CA HIS A 451 -4.99 -18.91 -0.98
C HIS A 451 -4.21 -19.61 0.13
N GLU A 452 -3.95 -20.90 -0.07
CA GLU A 452 -2.96 -21.66 0.68
C GLU A 452 -1.80 -22.01 -0.27
N VAL A 453 -0.56 -21.65 0.11
CA VAL A 453 0.63 -21.83 -0.73
C VAL A 453 1.51 -22.95 -0.18
N ILE A 454 1.49 -24.10 -0.84
CA ILE A 454 2.38 -25.22 -0.55
C ILE A 454 3.66 -25.03 -1.36
N SER A 455 4.74 -24.67 -0.70
CA SER A 455 6.04 -24.33 -1.29
C SER A 455 6.99 -25.52 -1.19
N CYS A 456 7.56 -25.93 -2.32
CA CYS A 456 8.47 -27.07 -2.39
C CYS A 456 9.73 -26.74 -3.20
N ASP A 457 10.85 -27.33 -2.81
CA ASP A 457 12.03 -27.45 -3.67
C ASP A 457 11.68 -28.13 -4.99
N ASP A 458 12.48 -27.94 -6.02
CA ASP A 458 12.23 -28.65 -7.28
C ASP A 458 12.43 -30.17 -7.13
N ALA A 459 11.61 -30.91 -7.88
CA ALA A 459 11.63 -32.36 -8.01
C ALA A 459 12.37 -32.84 -9.26
N GLY A 460 12.96 -31.91 -10.04
CA GLY A 460 14.00 -32.24 -11.01
C GLY A 460 15.09 -33.10 -10.36
N GLY A 461 15.61 -34.06 -11.14
CA GLY A 461 16.57 -35.05 -10.65
C GLY A 461 17.85 -34.42 -10.09
N GLU A 462 18.66 -35.25 -9.43
CA GLU A 462 19.89 -34.80 -8.74
C GLU A 462 20.85 -33.98 -9.64
N GLU A 463 20.76 -34.16 -10.96
CA GLU A 463 21.55 -33.44 -11.97
C GLU A 463 21.18 -31.95 -12.16
N GLU A 464 19.93 -31.53 -11.90
CA GLU A 464 19.53 -30.11 -11.99
C GLU A 464 19.72 -29.33 -10.67
N ARG A 465 19.94 -30.03 -9.56
CA ARG A 465 20.21 -29.44 -8.24
C ARG A 465 21.62 -28.88 -8.16
N SER A 466 21.82 -27.69 -8.74
CA SER A 466 23.01 -26.88 -8.48
C SER A 466 23.16 -26.64 -6.98
N ALA A 467 24.30 -27.05 -6.39
CA ALA A 467 24.58 -26.90 -4.96
C ALA A 467 24.53 -25.44 -4.46
N ASP A 468 24.66 -24.45 -5.36
CA ASP A 468 24.58 -23.02 -5.08
C ASP A 468 23.15 -22.45 -5.28
N ARG A 469 22.15 -23.31 -5.48
CA ARG A 469 20.72 -22.95 -5.63
C ARG A 469 19.75 -23.87 -4.85
N PRO A 470 19.99 -24.19 -3.55
CA PRO A 470 19.05 -24.96 -2.77
C PRO A 470 17.71 -24.23 -2.58
N GLY A 471 16.70 -24.98 -2.12
CA GLY A 471 15.41 -24.44 -1.71
C GLY A 471 14.49 -24.00 -2.85
N HIS A 472 13.49 -23.20 -2.46
CA HIS A 472 12.55 -22.52 -3.33
C HIS A 472 12.58 -21.01 -3.04
N MET A 473 12.31 -20.20 -4.05
CA MET A 473 12.46 -18.74 -3.97
C MET A 473 11.50 -18.04 -4.93
N ALA A 474 10.76 -17.07 -4.43
CA ALA A 474 9.94 -16.16 -5.22
C ALA A 474 10.27 -14.70 -4.87
N LEU A 475 10.15 -13.82 -5.85
CA LEU A 475 10.01 -12.38 -5.63
C LEU A 475 8.57 -12.02 -5.97
N ASN A 476 7.87 -11.26 -5.12
CA ASN A 476 6.57 -10.74 -5.49
C ASN A 476 6.54 -9.23 -5.52
N TYR A 477 5.62 -8.71 -6.33
CA TYR A 477 5.25 -7.32 -6.41
C TYR A 477 3.81 -7.19 -5.91
N TRP A 478 3.61 -6.43 -4.84
CA TRP A 478 2.28 -6.04 -4.34
C TRP A 478 1.91 -4.67 -4.92
N PHE A 479 0.64 -4.53 -5.32
CA PHE A 479 0.06 -3.32 -5.89
C PHE A 479 -1.26 -3.00 -5.20
N TYR A 480 -1.60 -1.70 -5.11
CA TYR A 480 -2.91 -1.29 -4.63
C TYR A 480 -4.00 -1.82 -5.58
N PRO A 481 -5.06 -2.46 -5.07
CA PRO A 481 -6.15 -2.95 -5.91
C PRO A 481 -6.84 -1.77 -6.61
N PRO A 482 -7.13 -1.85 -7.92
CA PRO A 482 -7.80 -0.77 -8.62
C PRO A 482 -9.30 -0.69 -8.26
N SER A 483 -9.88 0.50 -8.45
CA SER A 483 -11.32 0.73 -8.33
C SER A 483 -12.12 -0.11 -9.33
N SER A 484 -13.36 -0.43 -8.97
CA SER A 484 -14.28 -1.27 -9.75
C SER A 484 -14.66 -0.66 -11.10
N ASP A 485 -14.76 0.67 -11.16
CA ASP A 485 -15.01 1.48 -12.35
C ASP A 485 -13.72 1.83 -13.11
N GLY A 486 -12.56 1.79 -12.45
CA GLY A 486 -11.23 2.16 -12.94
C GLY A 486 -10.83 1.59 -14.31
N THR A 487 -10.00 2.34 -15.04
CA THR A 487 -9.55 2.02 -16.41
C THR A 487 -8.07 1.66 -16.44
N ALA A 488 -7.56 1.19 -17.58
CA ALA A 488 -6.13 0.88 -17.72
C ALA A 488 -5.22 2.12 -17.66
N ASP A 489 -5.78 3.31 -17.90
CA ASP A 489 -5.08 4.60 -17.84
C ASP A 489 -5.26 5.31 -16.49
N GLU A 490 -6.44 5.15 -15.89
CA GLU A 490 -6.81 5.70 -14.57
C GLU A 490 -7.42 4.57 -13.71
N PRO A 491 -6.60 3.74 -13.04
CA PRO A 491 -7.09 2.56 -12.29
C PRO A 491 -7.69 2.88 -10.91
N TYR A 492 -7.54 4.10 -10.43
CA TYR A 492 -7.92 4.54 -9.08
C TYR A 492 -8.84 5.76 -9.19
N GLU A 493 -9.79 5.90 -8.25
CA GLU A 493 -10.81 6.97 -8.27
C GLU A 493 -10.22 8.39 -8.20
N ASP A 494 -9.06 8.57 -7.55
CA ASP A 494 -8.37 9.86 -7.49
C ASP A 494 -6.83 9.73 -7.39
N PHE A 495 -6.16 10.88 -7.31
CA PHE A 495 -4.69 10.96 -7.25
C PHE A 495 -4.08 10.64 -5.88
N PHE A 496 -4.86 10.19 -4.88
CA PHE A 496 -4.37 9.92 -3.53
C PHE A 496 -3.15 8.98 -3.56
N TRP A 497 -3.30 7.78 -4.12
CA TRP A 497 -2.20 6.82 -4.23
C TRP A 497 -1.07 7.33 -5.12
N ALA A 498 -1.38 8.05 -6.20
CA ALA A 498 -0.37 8.59 -7.11
C ALA A 498 0.53 9.65 -6.45
N ASP A 499 -0.01 10.43 -5.50
CA ASP A 499 0.75 11.40 -4.72
C ASP A 499 1.59 10.73 -3.61
N HIS A 500 1.07 9.70 -2.94
CA HIS A 500 1.77 8.97 -1.89
C HIS A 500 2.90 8.06 -2.42
N VAL A 501 2.67 7.36 -3.53
CA VAL A 501 3.63 6.38 -4.07
C VAL A 501 4.75 7.03 -4.90
N ARG A 502 4.50 8.21 -5.49
CA ARG A 502 5.50 8.96 -6.28
C ARG A 502 6.83 9.20 -5.54
N PRO A 503 6.90 9.74 -4.30
CA PRO A 503 8.17 9.92 -3.60
C PRO A 503 8.92 8.60 -3.34
N LEU A 504 8.19 7.51 -3.06
CA LEU A 504 8.77 6.19 -2.85
C LEU A 504 9.39 5.63 -4.14
N LEU A 505 8.69 5.80 -5.26
CA LEU A 505 9.17 5.46 -6.60
C LEU A 505 10.40 6.29 -7.02
N ASP A 506 10.42 7.58 -6.70
CA ASP A 506 11.56 8.48 -6.95
C ASP A 506 12.81 8.04 -6.17
N GLU A 507 12.63 7.61 -4.92
CA GLU A 507 13.69 7.08 -4.07
C GLU A 507 14.18 5.70 -4.52
N LEU A 508 13.26 4.84 -5.00
CA LEU A 508 13.61 3.54 -5.56
C LEU A 508 14.50 3.66 -6.80
N ASP A 509 14.18 4.58 -7.73
CA ASP A 509 15.00 4.83 -8.91
C ASP A 509 16.40 5.38 -8.54
N LYS A 510 16.47 6.30 -7.58
CA LYS A 510 17.73 6.81 -7.01
C LYS A 510 18.60 5.66 -6.47
N ARG A 511 18.03 4.79 -5.62
CA ARG A 511 18.75 3.64 -5.01
C ARG A 511 19.19 2.60 -6.04
N ALA A 512 18.40 2.38 -7.09
CA ALA A 512 18.75 1.49 -8.19
C ALA A 512 19.82 2.04 -9.14
N GLY A 513 20.29 3.27 -8.94
CA GLY A 513 21.27 3.93 -9.80
C GLY A 513 20.74 4.24 -11.21
N ARG A 514 19.42 4.34 -11.37
CA ARG A 514 18.79 4.70 -12.65
C ARG A 514 18.70 6.23 -12.72
N PRO A 515 19.13 6.88 -13.83
CA PRO A 515 18.92 8.32 -13.97
C PRO A 515 17.42 8.60 -13.99
N ARG A 516 16.99 9.71 -13.38
CA ARG A 516 15.60 10.20 -13.52
C ARG A 516 15.26 10.32 -15.01
N ASP A 517 14.17 9.72 -15.44
CA ASP A 517 13.59 9.95 -16.77
C ASP A 517 13.06 11.38 -16.86
N GLY A 518 13.97 12.33 -17.12
CA GLY A 518 13.69 13.76 -17.25
C GLY A 518 12.89 14.15 -18.50
N ALA A 519 12.20 13.19 -19.12
CA ALA A 519 11.49 13.35 -20.37
C ALA A 519 10.07 13.93 -20.20
N ASP A 520 9.34 13.57 -19.13
CA ASP A 520 7.89 13.85 -19.06
C ASP A 520 7.44 15.05 -18.19
N VAL A 521 8.35 15.60 -17.38
CA VAL A 521 8.03 16.77 -16.53
C VAL A 521 7.80 18.05 -17.36
N LYS A 522 8.30 18.11 -18.61
CA LYS A 522 8.10 19.25 -19.52
C LYS A 522 6.84 19.15 -20.37
N THR A 523 6.30 17.95 -20.58
CA THR A 523 5.06 17.72 -21.35
C THR A 523 3.82 18.01 -20.52
N ARG A 524 3.73 17.51 -19.28
CA ARG A 524 2.57 17.77 -18.40
C ARG A 524 2.46 19.21 -17.89
N LYS A 525 3.54 19.98 -17.79
CA LYS A 525 3.47 21.42 -17.46
C LYS A 525 2.89 22.31 -18.57
N ARG A 526 2.64 21.79 -19.78
CA ARG A 526 2.02 22.55 -20.88
C ARG A 526 0.52 22.31 -21.07
N SER A 527 -0.05 21.19 -20.61
CA SER A 527 -1.50 20.94 -20.77
C SER A 527 -2.37 21.71 -19.78
N VAL A 528 -1.85 22.06 -18.60
CA VAL A 528 -2.59 22.85 -17.58
C VAL A 528 -2.64 24.35 -17.94
N ALA A 529 -1.82 24.81 -18.88
CA ALA A 529 -1.66 26.22 -19.23
C ALA A 529 -2.37 26.65 -20.53
N SER A 530 -3.20 25.79 -21.15
CA SER A 530 -3.95 26.12 -22.37
C SER A 530 -5.46 25.89 -22.27
N GLY A 531 -6.00 25.80 -21.04
CA GLY A 531 -7.44 25.73 -20.77
C GLY A 531 -8.13 27.09 -20.57
N TYR A 532 -7.36 28.18 -20.48
CA TYR A 532 -7.86 29.54 -20.28
C TYR A 532 -7.23 30.53 -21.25
N CYS A 533 -7.94 30.79 -22.35
CA CYS A 533 -7.84 32.00 -23.16
C CYS A 533 -9.21 32.24 -23.82
#